data_AF-A0AA40S5P8-F1
#
_entry.id   AF-A0AA40S5P8-F1
#
_cell.length_a   1.000
_cell.length_b   1.000
_cell.length_c   1.000
_cell.angle_alpha   90.00
_cell.angle_beta   90.00
_cell.angle_gamma   90.00
#
_symmetry.space_group_name_H-M   'P 1'
#
loop_
_entity.id
_entity.type
_entity.pdbx_description
1 polymer ?
#
loop_
_entity_poly.entity_id
_entity_poly.type
_entity_poly.pdbx_seq_one_letter_code
_entity_poly.pdbx_strand_id
1 'polypeptide(L)'
;MSAYTEISPAAVFAAFGCARGSYQRDLLNGTEAWSGSTLTGRAARYGGKYRTSREELIARLEAHPELAVEERLARRRTVAIVTREEAAAAGGAYAFIEAEAERQRVEQERIQDEAQRIAFLQRVEEYRLDMAALAEI
;
A
#
# COMPACT_ATOMS: atom_id res chain seq x y z
N MET A 1 -1.29 3.98 2.40
CA MET A 1 -0.12 3.61 1.59
C MET A 1 1.11 3.57 2.46
N SER A 2 1.89 2.51 2.36
CA SER A 2 3.16 2.39 3.07
C SER A 2 4.17 3.40 2.52
N ALA A 3 5.06 3.91 3.39
CA ALA A 3 5.90 5.06 3.05
C ALA A 3 7.05 4.70 2.09
N TYR A 4 7.45 3.42 2.07
CA TYR A 4 8.66 2.97 1.38
C TYR A 4 8.44 1.78 0.45
N THR A 5 7.38 1.01 0.65
CA THR A 5 7.13 -0.22 -0.11
C THR A 5 5.69 -0.30 -0.52
N GLU A 6 5.43 -0.60 -1.78
CA GLU A 6 4.09 -0.85 -2.30
C GLU A 6 4.04 -2.31 -2.75
N ILE A 7 3.14 -3.09 -2.16
CA ILE A 7 3.02 -4.53 -2.46
C ILE A 7 1.59 -4.80 -2.93
N SER A 8 1.42 -5.45 -4.07
CA SER A 8 0.10 -5.92 -4.50
C SER A 8 -0.42 -7.01 -3.54
N PRO A 9 -1.74 -7.13 -3.30
CA PRO A 9 -2.28 -8.17 -2.43
C PRO A 9 -1.83 -9.58 -2.83
N ALA A 10 -1.73 -9.86 -4.13
CA ALA A 10 -1.31 -11.14 -4.66
C ALA A 10 0.17 -11.46 -4.36
N ALA A 11 1.03 -10.44 -4.28
CA ALA A 11 2.47 -10.60 -4.05
C ALA A 11 2.85 -10.72 -2.56
N VAL A 12 1.96 -10.40 -1.63
CA VAL A 12 2.28 -10.32 -0.18
C VAL A 12 2.90 -11.61 0.35
N PHE A 13 2.27 -12.76 0.13
CA PHE A 13 2.75 -14.01 0.71
C PHE A 13 4.16 -14.37 0.22
N ALA A 14 4.39 -14.31 -1.09
CA ALA A 14 5.69 -14.56 -1.69
C ALA A 14 6.75 -13.56 -1.21
N ALA A 15 6.43 -12.27 -1.18
CA ALA A 15 7.36 -11.22 -0.72
C ALA A 15 7.78 -11.43 0.73
N PHE A 16 6.83 -11.72 1.63
CA PHE A 16 7.15 -12.00 3.04
C PHE A 16 7.91 -13.32 3.24
N GLY A 17 7.72 -14.30 2.35
CA GLY A 17 8.52 -15.52 2.30
C GLY A 17 10.01 -15.26 2.03
N CYS A 18 10.36 -14.18 1.34
CA CYS A 18 11.75 -13.78 1.09
C CYS A 18 12.44 -13.13 2.31
N ALA A 19 11.69 -12.72 3.35
CA ALA A 19 12.24 -12.04 4.51
C ALA A 19 12.81 -13.02 5.57
N ARG A 20 14.03 -12.76 6.04
CA ARG A 20 14.78 -13.58 7.01
C ARG A 20 14.80 -13.01 8.43
N GLY A 21 14.09 -11.91 8.70
CA GLY A 21 14.06 -11.29 10.02
C GLY A 21 13.07 -10.13 10.12
N SER A 22 12.88 -9.61 11.34
CA SER A 22 11.94 -8.52 11.62
C SER A 22 12.24 -7.27 10.80
N TYR A 23 13.50 -6.82 10.76
CA TYR A 23 13.89 -5.65 9.97
C TYR A 23 13.49 -5.75 8.49
N GLN A 24 13.64 -6.93 7.89
CA GLN A 24 13.24 -7.15 6.50
C GLN A 24 11.72 -7.16 6.32
N ARG A 25 10.96 -7.66 7.30
CA ARG A 25 9.50 -7.54 7.31
C ARG A 25 9.06 -6.09 7.48
N ASP A 26 9.78 -5.31 8.29
CA ASP A 26 9.52 -3.88 8.48
C ASP A 26 9.78 -3.08 7.21
N LEU A 27 10.76 -3.48 6.39
CA LEU A 27 10.93 -2.94 5.04
C LEU A 27 9.75 -3.30 4.14
N LEU A 28 9.26 -4.54 4.16
CA LEU A 28 8.12 -4.96 3.33
C LEU A 28 6.80 -4.30 3.76
N ASN A 29 6.59 -4.13 5.06
CA ASN A 29 5.53 -3.28 5.60
C ASN A 29 5.73 -1.80 5.25
N GLY A 30 6.97 -1.43 4.88
CA GLY A 30 7.49 -0.09 4.63
C GLY A 30 7.30 0.88 5.79
N THR A 31 7.49 0.36 7.00
CA THR A 31 7.77 1.15 8.21
C THR A 31 9.24 1.57 8.25
N GLU A 32 10.14 0.79 7.63
CA GLU A 32 11.57 1.09 7.52
C GLU A 32 11.95 1.55 6.10
N ALA A 33 12.94 2.44 6.00
CA ALA A 33 13.40 2.99 4.73
C ALA A 33 14.44 2.10 4.05
N TRP A 34 14.31 1.92 2.73
CA TRP A 34 15.29 1.21 1.89
C TRP A 34 16.65 1.93 1.78
N SER A 35 16.70 3.23 2.08
CA SER A 35 17.94 3.99 2.21
C SER A 35 18.66 3.73 3.55
N GLY A 36 17.93 3.23 4.55
CA GLY A 36 18.39 3.16 5.94
C GLY A 36 18.27 4.48 6.72
N SER A 37 17.58 5.50 6.18
CA SER A 37 17.42 6.80 6.86
C SER A 37 16.63 6.73 8.17
N THR A 38 15.89 5.65 8.39
CA THR A 38 15.13 5.35 9.62
C THR A 38 16.01 4.73 10.72
N LEU A 39 17.23 4.29 10.40
CA LEU A 39 18.16 3.72 11.38
C LEU A 39 18.70 4.81 12.30
N THR A 40 18.41 4.70 13.59
CA THR A 40 18.84 5.68 14.61
C THR A 40 19.63 5.03 15.74
N GLY A 41 20.32 5.85 16.55
CA GLY A 41 21.04 5.40 17.74
C GLY A 41 22.05 4.28 17.48
N ARG A 42 21.92 3.17 18.21
CA ARG A 42 22.81 2.01 18.06
C ARG A 42 22.67 1.35 16.69
N ALA A 43 21.49 1.36 16.07
CA ALA A 43 21.28 0.76 14.75
C ALA A 43 22.06 1.49 13.65
N ALA A 44 22.15 2.83 13.73
CA ALA A 44 22.94 3.63 12.80
C ALA A 44 24.42 3.23 12.77
N ARG A 45 24.98 2.83 13.92
CA ARG A 45 26.38 2.34 14.02
C ARG A 45 26.62 1.02 13.26
N TYR A 46 25.57 0.24 13.03
CA TYR A 46 25.60 -0.99 12.24
C TYR A 46 25.06 -0.78 10.82
N GLY A 47 25.06 0.46 10.31
CA GLY A 47 24.49 0.81 9.00
C GLY A 47 24.98 -0.07 7.84
N GLY A 48 26.24 -0.49 7.86
CA GLY A 48 26.79 -1.45 6.89
C GLY A 48 26.08 -2.80 6.90
N LYS A 49 25.84 -3.39 8.09
CA LYS A 49 25.10 -4.66 8.21
C LYS A 49 23.67 -4.54 7.74
N TYR A 50 23.00 -3.43 8.09
CA TYR A 50 21.64 -3.17 7.63
C TYR A 50 21.58 -2.94 6.12
N ARG A 51 22.60 -2.28 5.54
CA ARG A 51 22.72 -2.15 4.07
C ARG A 51 22.80 -3.51 3.40
N THR A 52 23.70 -4.38 3.85
CA THR A 52 23.79 -5.76 3.35
C THR A 52 22.46 -6.49 3.50
N SER A 53 21.79 -6.37 4.66
CA SER A 53 20.47 -6.98 4.89
C SER A 53 19.40 -6.52 3.89
N ARG A 54 19.42 -5.25 3.45
CA ARG A 54 18.51 -4.72 2.41
C ARG A 54 18.85 -5.26 1.03
N GLU A 55 20.12 -5.21 0.65
CA GLU A 55 20.59 -5.68 -0.66
C GLU A 55 20.32 -7.18 -0.84
N GLU A 56 20.54 -7.98 0.21
CA GLU A 56 20.20 -9.40 0.22
C GLU A 56 18.69 -9.67 0.11
N LEU A 57 17.85 -8.81 0.69
CA LEU A 57 16.40 -8.93 0.55
C LEU A 57 15.96 -8.64 -0.89
N ILE A 58 16.45 -7.54 -1.48
CA ILE A 58 16.18 -7.20 -2.88
C ILE A 58 16.59 -8.35 -3.80
N ALA A 59 17.82 -8.87 -3.64
CA ALA A 59 18.29 -9.98 -4.46
C ALA A 59 17.39 -11.23 -4.36
N ARG A 60 16.84 -11.52 -3.18
CA ARG A 60 15.88 -12.64 -3.01
C ARG A 60 14.52 -12.36 -3.65
N LEU A 61 14.03 -11.13 -3.57
CA LEU A 61 12.76 -10.74 -4.18
C LEU A 61 12.88 -10.79 -5.72
N GLU A 62 13.96 -10.25 -6.29
CA GLU A 62 14.23 -10.26 -7.73
C GLU A 62 14.42 -11.68 -8.28
N ALA A 63 15.09 -12.54 -7.51
CA ALA A 63 15.28 -13.94 -7.87
C ALA A 63 14.01 -14.80 -7.71
N HIS A 64 12.96 -14.30 -7.06
CA HIS A 64 11.73 -15.06 -6.88
C HIS A 64 11.01 -15.25 -8.23
N PRO A 65 10.56 -16.47 -8.56
CA PRO A 65 9.99 -16.77 -9.87
C PRO A 65 8.70 -16.01 -10.16
N GLU A 66 7.90 -15.74 -9.13
CA GLU A 66 6.57 -15.13 -9.29
C GLU A 66 6.56 -13.61 -9.14
N LEU A 67 7.64 -13.00 -8.65
CA LEU A 67 7.66 -11.58 -8.31
C LEU A 67 8.30 -10.73 -9.41
N ALA A 68 7.74 -9.55 -9.60
CA ALA A 68 8.35 -8.44 -10.28
C ALA A 68 8.62 -7.34 -9.26
N VAL A 69 9.87 -6.85 -9.24
CA VAL A 69 10.35 -5.85 -8.30
C VAL A 69 10.86 -4.67 -9.09
N GLU A 70 10.47 -3.46 -8.70
CA GLU A 70 10.95 -2.23 -9.32
C GLU A 70 11.33 -1.22 -8.25
N GLU A 71 12.52 -0.66 -8.38
CA GLU A 71 13.00 0.39 -7.49
C GLU A 71 12.81 1.77 -8.12
N ARG A 72 12.34 2.74 -7.32
CA ARG A 72 12.25 4.14 -7.74
C ARG A 72 13.14 5.01 -6.86
N LEU A 73 14.09 5.69 -7.50
CA LEU A 73 15.07 6.58 -6.87
C LEU A 73 14.74 8.05 -7.16
N ALA A 74 13.54 8.48 -6.75
CA ALA A 74 13.12 9.88 -6.87
C ALA A 74 13.48 10.66 -5.60
N ARG A 75 12.51 11.33 -4.96
CA ARG A 75 12.71 12.05 -3.68
C ARG A 75 13.12 11.12 -2.53
N ARG A 76 12.66 9.87 -2.57
CA ARG A 76 12.98 8.79 -1.62
C ARG A 76 13.14 7.49 -2.40
N ARG A 77 13.94 6.56 -1.86
CA ARG A 77 14.04 5.18 -2.38
C ARG A 77 12.79 4.42 -1.97
N THR A 78 11.98 4.04 -2.96
CA THR A 78 10.79 3.20 -2.77
C THR A 78 10.91 1.94 -3.62
N VAL A 79 10.19 0.89 -3.22
CA VAL A 79 10.18 -0.39 -3.94
C VAL A 79 8.75 -0.82 -4.18
N ALA A 80 8.41 -1.11 -5.43
CA ALA A 80 7.16 -1.76 -5.81
C ALA A 80 7.39 -3.26 -5.96
N ILE A 81 6.50 -4.07 -5.39
CA ILE A 81 6.56 -5.54 -5.44
C ILE A 81 5.18 -6.04 -5.86
N VAL A 82 5.12 -6.65 -7.03
CA VAL A 82 3.89 -7.21 -7.58
C VAL A 82 4.17 -8.60 -8.14
N THR A 83 3.15 -9.32 -8.58
CA THR A 83 3.37 -10.55 -9.33
C THR A 83 3.87 -10.21 -10.74
N ARG A 84 4.62 -11.12 -11.37
CA ARG A 84 5.08 -10.94 -12.75
C ARG A 84 3.93 -10.78 -13.74
N GLU A 85 2.83 -11.46 -13.50
CA GLU A 85 1.62 -11.36 -14.31
C GLU A 85 1.00 -9.96 -14.21
N GLU A 86 0.83 -9.43 -13.00
CA GLU A 86 0.34 -8.07 -12.77
C GLU A 86 1.25 -7.02 -13.44
N ALA A 87 2.57 -7.14 -13.26
CA ALA A 87 3.53 -6.24 -13.91
C ALA A 87 3.47 -6.33 -15.44
N ALA A 88 3.37 -7.53 -16.01
CA ALA A 88 3.28 -7.71 -17.45
C ALA A 88 1.99 -7.12 -18.02
N ALA A 89 0.86 -7.25 -17.32
CA ALA A 89 -0.42 -6.70 -17.74
C ALA A 89 -0.43 -5.16 -17.71
N ALA A 90 0.29 -4.54 -16.76
CA ALA A 90 0.33 -3.08 -16.61
C ALA A 90 1.53 -2.40 -17.31
N GLY A 91 2.53 -3.17 -17.76
CA GLY A 91 3.78 -2.63 -18.32
C GLY A 91 4.84 -2.24 -17.30
N GLY A 92 4.73 -2.72 -16.06
CA GLY A 92 5.68 -2.46 -14.97
C GLY A 92 5.05 -2.64 -13.58
N ALA A 93 5.87 -2.75 -12.54
CA ALA A 93 5.37 -2.91 -11.18
C ALA A 93 4.71 -1.62 -10.69
N TYR A 94 5.36 -0.47 -10.93
CA TYR A 94 4.77 0.81 -10.57
C TYR A 94 3.54 1.16 -11.40
N ALA A 95 3.53 0.83 -12.69
CA ALA A 95 2.37 1.04 -13.55
C ALA A 95 1.13 0.31 -13.01
N PHE A 96 1.32 -0.92 -12.49
CA PHE A 96 0.25 -1.67 -11.83
C PHE A 96 -0.24 -0.97 -10.56
N ILE A 97 0.67 -0.60 -9.66
CA ILE A 97 0.27 0.04 -8.40
C ILE A 97 -0.45 1.37 -8.64
N GLU A 98 0.03 2.18 -9.58
CA GLU A 98 -0.59 3.47 -9.93
C GLU A 98 -1.99 3.26 -10.53
N ALA A 99 -2.16 2.29 -11.43
CA ALA A 99 -3.47 1.95 -12.00
C ALA A 99 -4.45 1.44 -10.93
N GLU A 100 -3.99 0.60 -10.01
CA GLU A 100 -4.82 0.06 -8.94
C GLU A 100 -5.22 1.13 -7.92
N ALA A 101 -4.30 2.04 -7.58
CA ALA A 101 -4.59 3.18 -6.72
C ALA A 101 -5.65 4.10 -7.34
N GLU A 102 -5.60 4.32 -8.66
CA GLU A 102 -6.60 5.13 -9.36
C GLU A 102 -7.97 4.44 -9.37
N ARG A 103 -8.03 3.14 -9.65
CA ARG A 103 -9.27 2.35 -9.57
C ARG A 103 -9.90 2.43 -8.19
N GLN A 104 -9.09 2.29 -7.14
CA GLN A 104 -9.57 2.37 -5.76
C GLN A 104 -10.12 3.76 -5.43
N ARG A 105 -9.52 4.84 -5.95
CA ARG A 105 -10.02 6.21 -5.75
C ARG A 105 -11.38 6.42 -6.39
N VAL A 106 -11.53 6.05 -7.67
CA VAL A 106 -12.79 6.16 -8.39
C VAL A 106 -13.89 5.36 -7.68
N GLU A 107 -13.56 4.16 -7.21
CA GLU A 107 -14.50 3.32 -6.48
C GLU A 107 -14.87 3.93 -5.12
N GLN A 108 -13.90 4.48 -4.38
CA GLN A 108 -14.15 5.16 -3.11
C GLN A 108 -15.02 6.41 -3.28
N GLU A 109 -14.79 7.20 -4.32
CA GLU A 109 -15.60 8.36 -4.67
C GLU A 109 -17.05 7.93 -4.93
N ARG A 110 -17.25 6.88 -5.75
CA ARG A 110 -18.58 6.31 -6.01
C ARG A 110 -19.29 5.87 -4.73
N ILE A 111 -18.58 5.18 -3.84
CA ILE A 111 -19.13 4.73 -2.55
C ILE A 111 -19.48 5.93 -1.66
N GLN A 112 -18.64 6.98 -1.66
CA GLN A 112 -18.89 8.19 -0.89
C GLN A 112 -20.11 8.95 -1.41
N ASP A 113 -20.25 9.09 -2.72
CA ASP A 113 -21.41 9.74 -3.35
C ASP A 113 -22.70 8.98 -3.05
N GLU A 114 -22.66 7.65 -3.13
CA GLU A 114 -23.81 6.81 -2.78
C GLU A 114 -24.16 6.94 -1.29
N ALA A 115 -23.17 6.94 -0.41
CA ALA A 115 -23.37 7.15 1.03
C ALA A 115 -23.97 8.53 1.33
N GLN A 116 -23.49 9.59 0.66
CA GLN A 116 -24.05 10.94 0.79
C GLN A 116 -25.51 11.00 0.33
N ARG A 117 -25.83 10.34 -0.79
CA ARG A 117 -27.20 10.24 -1.31
C ARG A 117 -28.12 9.52 -0.33
N ILE A 118 -27.69 8.39 0.23
CA ILE A 118 -28.48 7.63 1.21
C ILE A 118 -28.71 8.47 2.48
N ALA A 119 -27.66 9.11 3.00
CA ALA A 119 -27.75 9.97 4.18
C ALA A 119 -28.72 11.15 3.97
N PHE A 120 -28.72 11.74 2.78
CA PHE A 120 -29.68 12.79 2.43
C PHE A 120 -31.13 12.27 2.47
N LEU A 121 -31.40 11.11 1.86
CA LEU A 121 -32.74 10.53 1.84
C LEU A 121 -33.23 10.16 3.25
N GLN A 122 -32.36 9.62 4.10
CA GLN A 122 -32.68 9.33 5.49
C GLN A 122 -33.08 10.60 6.25
N ARG A 123 -32.32 11.69 6.08
CA ARG A 123 -32.64 12.98 6.70
C ARG A 123 -33.97 13.56 6.23
N VAL A 124 -34.31 13.38 4.95
CA VAL A 124 -35.61 13.80 4.41
C VAL A 124 -36.75 13.00 5.03
N GLU A 125 -36.59 11.68 5.19
CA GLU A 125 -37.62 10.84 5.82
C GLU A 125 -37.77 11.16 7.32
N GLU A 126 -36.67 11.38 8.04
CA GLU A 126 -36.70 11.85 9.44
C GLU A 126 -37.50 13.15 9.56
N TYR A 127 -37.20 14.15 8.72
CA TYR A 127 -37.95 15.40 8.70
C TYR A 127 -39.44 15.19 8.38
N ARG A 128 -39.76 14.27 7.47
CA ARG A 128 -41.15 13.93 7.12
C ARG A 128 -41.89 13.33 8.31
N LEU A 129 -41.25 12.42 9.06
CA LEU A 129 -41.81 11.80 10.26
C LEU A 129 -42.01 12.82 11.37
N ASP A 130 -41.05 13.70 11.61
CA ASP A 130 -41.15 14.78 12.60
C ASP A 130 -42.32 15.72 12.29
N MET A 131 -42.49 16.11 11.02
CA MET A 131 -43.59 16.96 10.58
C MET A 131 -44.96 16.28 10.73
N ALA A 132 -45.04 14.96 10.49
CA ALA A 132 -46.26 14.20 10.73
C ALA A 132 -46.62 14.15 12.22
N ALA A 133 -45.63 13.91 13.09
CA ALA A 133 -45.83 13.88 14.54
C ALA A 133 -46.29 15.23 15.11
N LEU A 134 -45.77 16.35 14.57
CA LEU A 134 -46.22 17.69 14.96
C LEU A 134 -47.65 18.02 14.51
N ALA A 135 -48.15 17.38 13.45
CA ALA A 135 -49.50 17.59 12.93
C ALA A 135 -50.59 16.81 13.71
N GLU A 136 -50.20 15.86 14.56
CA GLU A 136 -51.11 15.06 15.39
C GLU A 136 -51.36 15.67 16.80
N ILE A 137 -50.78 16.84 17.11
CA ILE A 137 -50.93 17.59 18.37
C ILE A 137 -51.86 18.80 18.16
#